data_AF-J7ITD2-F1
#
_entry.id   AF-J7ITD2-F1
#
_cell.length_a   1.000
_cell.length_b   1.000
_cell.length_c   1.000
_cell.angle_alpha   90.00
_cell.angle_beta   90.00
_cell.angle_gamma   90.00
#
_symmetry.space_group_name_H-M   'P 1'
#
loop_
_entity.id
_entity.type
_entity.pdbx_description
1 polymer ?
#
loop_
_entity_poly.entity_id
_entity_poly.type
_entity_poly.pdbx_seq_one_letter_code
_entity_poly.pdbx_strand_id
1 'polypeptide(L)'
;MRRVYKILLVIFLLLSLSGCADLSWTTAGKIVPPVHTICPLEGQWLVIKEMETDEKPGEDNLGWEGKNIQLSGNIALLGDYVWNRPEFKIKRVNSTNYLVTKYLNLPNELMPENKDVEVITVSSEENFIGEFMRIDEQRLIAFVQSNVLYLKKISDQVESNLVSVDQNDFIANQQSNPGSSGVLLGLKLSKESNTADNGAKGELTYQTLWLAIDHMKLHPILKGNNVFFPRNSGFWELQIRSGLDELSLEERLSAHDVSTKILDSQLKTMISRGETKKSSGRKVIEYVGNDFVVVENNLGANHLQVLPVDKISTSEGIKVSDLLGDNGSAAYSNARAQARRSLYKNPNIKSIDDLSVEQNFGLIRKNGHWYLRGRINYYLQNSSEPSYLDFNVNVVPPGKLIMYDTLCLSWQYIKDRVPEAVDAFTSPNRDMALVVTKTKLLVYSITDGQLVSEPLAKIDLPAGASVIMAEWATDFYVDNWEKAFLANGAEVMEDE
;
A
#
# COMPACT_ATOMS: atom_id res chain seq x y z
N MET A 1 -61.70 1.17 46.95
CA MET A 1 -60.96 0.25 46.05
C MET A 1 -60.96 0.69 44.58
N ARG A 2 -62.11 1.05 43.97
CA ARG A 2 -62.20 1.37 42.53
C ARG A 2 -61.41 2.62 42.05
N ARG A 3 -61.15 3.60 42.93
CA ARG A 3 -60.33 4.80 42.61
C ARG A 3 -58.83 4.53 42.66
N VAL A 4 -58.37 3.66 43.56
CA VAL A 4 -56.95 3.28 43.68
C VAL A 4 -56.52 2.46 42.47
N TYR A 5 -57.39 1.59 41.97
CA TYR A 5 -57.12 0.79 40.76
C TYR A 5 -56.98 1.65 39.50
N LYS A 6 -57.75 2.74 39.39
CA LYS A 6 -57.63 3.69 38.27
C LYS A 6 -56.32 4.47 38.31
N ILE A 7 -55.84 4.83 39.49
CA ILE A 7 -54.56 5.53 39.67
C ILE A 7 -53.39 4.60 39.32
N LEU A 8 -53.44 3.35 39.78
CA LEU A 8 -52.43 2.33 39.44
C LEU A 8 -52.38 2.03 37.93
N LEU A 9 -53.53 1.99 37.26
CA LEU A 9 -53.61 1.74 35.81
C LEU A 9 -53.06 2.92 34.99
N VAL A 10 -53.24 4.16 35.46
CA VAL A 10 -52.65 5.35 34.84
C VAL A 10 -51.13 5.39 35.04
N ILE A 11 -50.63 5.00 36.21
CA ILE A 11 -49.19 4.93 36.48
C ILE A 11 -48.53 3.82 35.62
N PHE A 12 -49.20 2.68 35.45
CA PHE A 12 -48.72 1.60 34.57
C PHE A 12 -48.66 2.04 33.08
N LEU A 13 -49.67 2.80 32.62
CA LEU A 13 -49.68 3.39 31.27
C LEU A 13 -48.61 4.47 31.06
N LEU A 14 -48.25 5.21 32.10
CA LEU A 14 -47.17 6.20 32.04
C LEU A 14 -45.78 5.54 32.01
N LEU A 15 -45.61 4.38 32.65
CA LEU A 15 -44.37 3.59 32.61
C LEU A 15 -44.16 2.88 31.27
N SER A 16 -45.22 2.60 30.49
CA SER A 16 -45.10 2.06 29.14
C SER A 16 -44.80 3.13 28.06
N LEU A 17 -44.80 4.41 28.43
CA LEU A 17 -44.45 5.54 27.53
C LEU A 17 -42.99 5.99 27.66
N SER A 18 -42.22 5.45 28.62
CA SER A 18 -40.77 5.64 28.67
C SER A 18 -40.08 4.60 27.79
N GLY A 19 -40.12 4.83 26.47
CA GLY A 19 -39.15 4.20 25.57
C GLY A 19 -37.77 4.78 25.87
N CYS A 20 -36.78 3.91 26.13
CA CYS A 20 -35.38 4.32 26.15
C CYS A 20 -34.99 4.72 24.73
N ALA A 21 -35.12 6.01 24.42
CA ALA A 21 -34.37 6.59 23.31
C ALA A 21 -32.94 6.82 23.83
N ASP A 22 -32.06 5.86 23.60
CA ASP A 22 -30.63 6.17 23.57
C ASP A 22 -30.42 7.16 22.42
N LEU A 23 -30.41 8.46 22.74
CA LEU A 23 -29.91 9.50 21.84
C LEU A 23 -28.38 9.35 21.74
N SER A 24 -27.94 8.29 21.06
CA SER A 24 -26.62 8.27 20.44
C SER A 24 -26.71 9.08 19.15
N TRP A 25 -26.25 10.33 19.21
CA TRP A 25 -26.17 11.19 18.04
C TRP A 25 -24.92 10.82 17.22
N THR A 26 -24.94 9.62 16.64
CA THR A 26 -23.95 9.18 15.63
C THR A 26 -24.64 8.29 14.59
N THR A 27 -25.65 8.84 13.91
CA THR A 27 -26.25 8.18 12.72
C THR A 27 -25.55 8.66 11.45
N ALA A 28 -24.22 8.57 11.41
CA ALA A 28 -23.58 8.11 10.19
C ALA A 28 -23.56 6.59 10.35
N GLY A 29 -24.44 5.90 9.62
CA GLY A 29 -24.68 4.47 9.82
C GLY A 29 -23.36 3.74 9.99
N LYS A 30 -23.17 3.12 11.17
CA LYS A 30 -22.20 2.03 11.29
C LYS A 30 -22.66 1.01 10.25
N ILE A 31 -22.00 1.00 9.10
CA ILE A 31 -22.10 -0.07 8.14
C ILE A 31 -21.48 -1.26 8.85
N VAL A 32 -22.31 -1.99 9.60
CA VAL A 32 -21.95 -3.33 10.06
C VAL A 32 -21.96 -4.17 8.78
N PRO A 33 -20.82 -4.68 8.32
CA PRO A 33 -20.80 -5.54 7.16
C PRO A 33 -21.76 -6.72 7.41
N PRO A 34 -22.56 -7.13 6.42
CA PRO A 34 -23.38 -8.34 6.57
C PRO A 34 -22.47 -9.51 6.96
N VAL A 35 -22.79 -10.19 8.05
CA VAL A 35 -22.11 -11.43 8.44
C VAL A 35 -22.63 -12.52 7.52
N HIS A 36 -21.89 -12.79 6.45
CA HIS A 36 -22.18 -13.91 5.57
C HIS A 36 -21.78 -15.20 6.30
N THR A 37 -22.76 -16.03 6.64
CA THR A 37 -22.54 -17.36 7.25
C THR A 37 -22.14 -18.42 6.23
N ILE A 38 -22.18 -18.09 4.93
CA ILE A 38 -21.90 -19.00 3.82
C ILE A 38 -20.87 -18.30 2.92
N CYS A 39 -19.81 -19.01 2.56
CA CYS A 39 -18.81 -18.53 1.61
C CYS A 39 -19.50 -18.26 0.26
N PRO A 40 -19.40 -17.04 -0.31
CA PRO A 40 -20.11 -16.68 -1.53
C PRO A 40 -19.58 -17.39 -2.78
N LEU A 41 -18.38 -17.99 -2.70
CA LEU A 41 -17.72 -18.69 -3.79
C LEU A 41 -17.48 -20.17 -3.47
N GLU A 42 -18.21 -20.73 -2.49
CA GLU A 42 -18.02 -22.10 -2.02
C GLU A 42 -18.04 -23.11 -3.18
N GLY A 43 -16.97 -23.88 -3.30
CA GLY A 43 -16.86 -24.98 -4.24
C GLY A 43 -15.53 -25.04 -4.99
N GLN A 44 -15.52 -25.88 -6.02
CA GLN A 44 -14.40 -26.05 -6.94
C GLN A 44 -14.73 -25.48 -8.31
N TRP A 45 -13.76 -24.80 -8.89
CA TRP A 45 -13.88 -24.03 -10.12
C TRP A 45 -12.75 -24.45 -11.08
N LEU A 46 -13.11 -24.84 -12.30
CA LEU A 46 -12.17 -25.17 -13.36
C LEU A 46 -11.90 -23.93 -14.20
N VAL A 47 -10.62 -23.63 -14.45
CA VAL A 47 -10.22 -22.63 -15.44
C VAL A 47 -10.47 -23.19 -16.84
N ILE A 48 -11.51 -22.68 -17.49
CA ILE A 48 -11.88 -23.08 -18.85
C ILE A 48 -11.05 -22.33 -19.89
N LYS A 49 -10.74 -21.07 -19.60
CA LYS A 49 -10.00 -20.21 -20.51
C LYS A 49 -9.24 -19.14 -19.75
N GLU A 50 -8.00 -18.93 -20.13
CA GLU A 50 -7.23 -17.74 -19.78
C GLU A 50 -7.43 -16.71 -20.89
N MET A 51 -7.90 -15.52 -20.54
CA MET A 51 -8.24 -14.50 -21.53
C MET A 51 -7.00 -13.66 -21.82
N GLU A 52 -6.60 -13.64 -23.09
CA GLU A 52 -5.53 -12.77 -23.58
C GLU A 52 -5.91 -11.32 -23.30
N THR A 53 -5.22 -10.71 -22.35
CA THR A 53 -4.94 -9.27 -22.39
C THR A 53 -3.99 -9.04 -23.57
N ASP A 54 -4.05 -7.91 -24.26
CA ASP A 54 -3.24 -7.61 -25.47
C ASP A 54 -1.72 -7.52 -25.20
N GLU A 55 -1.09 -8.60 -24.70
CA GLU A 55 0.32 -8.70 -24.36
C GLU A 55 0.92 -9.97 -24.98
N LYS A 56 2.09 -9.81 -25.62
CA LYS A 56 2.76 -10.87 -26.38
C LYS A 56 3.17 -12.03 -25.47
N PRO A 57 3.00 -13.29 -25.89
CA PRO A 57 3.40 -14.44 -25.08
C PRO A 57 4.93 -14.53 -25.03
N GLY A 58 5.48 -14.43 -23.83
CA GLY A 58 6.82 -14.93 -23.51
C GLY A 58 6.76 -16.45 -23.34
N GLU A 59 7.67 -17.16 -24.01
CA GLU A 59 7.86 -18.61 -23.91
C GLU A 59 8.36 -18.99 -22.51
N ASP A 60 7.42 -19.33 -21.61
CA ASP A 60 7.48 -20.35 -20.54
C ASP A 60 6.35 -20.15 -19.51
N ASN A 61 5.11 -19.90 -19.96
CA ASN A 61 3.96 -19.81 -19.06
C ASN A 61 3.37 -21.20 -18.79
N LEU A 62 3.46 -21.65 -17.53
CA LEU A 62 2.54 -22.65 -16.96
C LEU A 62 1.12 -22.07 -16.93
N GLY A 63 0.43 -22.11 -18.08
CA GLY A 63 -0.91 -21.53 -18.27
C GLY A 63 -1.93 -21.96 -17.22
N TRP A 64 -2.95 -21.12 -17.01
CA TRP A 64 -4.00 -21.39 -16.03
C TRP A 64 -5.05 -22.38 -16.53
N GLU A 65 -5.17 -22.56 -17.84
CA GLU A 65 -6.17 -23.45 -18.44
C GLU A 65 -6.06 -24.89 -17.91
N GLY A 66 -7.19 -25.44 -17.49
CA GLY A 66 -7.27 -26.78 -16.91
C GLY A 66 -6.91 -26.88 -15.42
N LYS A 67 -6.42 -25.81 -14.79
CA LYS A 67 -6.17 -25.78 -13.34
C LYS A 67 -7.49 -25.62 -12.56
N ASN A 68 -7.48 -26.16 -11.34
CA ASN A 68 -8.60 -26.04 -10.41
C ASN A 68 -8.33 -24.93 -9.39
N ILE A 69 -9.38 -24.19 -9.05
CA ILE A 69 -9.44 -23.22 -7.97
C ILE A 69 -10.46 -23.75 -6.95
N GLN A 70 -10.09 -23.81 -5.67
CA GLN A 70 -11.02 -24.22 -4.60
C GLN A 70 -11.18 -23.07 -3.61
N LEU A 71 -12.42 -22.70 -3.31
CA LEU A 71 -12.72 -21.61 -2.39
C LEU A 71 -13.73 -22.10 -1.36
N SER A 72 -13.43 -21.88 -0.09
CA SER A 72 -14.33 -22.12 1.04
C SER A 72 -14.15 -21.04 2.11
N GLY A 73 -14.97 -21.08 3.15
CA GLY A 73 -14.79 -20.20 4.32
C GLY A 73 -13.46 -20.37 5.08
N ASN A 74 -12.74 -21.48 4.88
CA ASN A 74 -11.51 -21.78 5.62
C ASN A 74 -10.26 -21.82 4.77
N ILE A 75 -10.39 -22.11 3.47
CA ILE A 75 -9.26 -22.29 2.56
C ILE A 75 -9.55 -21.69 1.19
N ALA A 76 -8.53 -21.06 0.60
CA ALA A 76 -8.49 -20.71 -0.80
C ALA A 76 -7.28 -21.41 -1.44
N LEU A 77 -7.49 -22.13 -2.53
CA LEU A 77 -6.48 -22.88 -3.26
C LEU A 77 -6.49 -22.45 -4.73
N LEU A 78 -5.37 -21.94 -5.23
CA LEU A 78 -5.19 -21.57 -6.63
C LEU A 78 -3.91 -22.23 -7.16
N GLY A 79 -4.05 -23.22 -8.04
CA GLY A 79 -2.91 -24.04 -8.46
C GLY A 79 -2.31 -24.77 -7.25
N ASP A 80 -1.02 -24.58 -7.00
CA ASP A 80 -0.29 -25.20 -5.89
C ASP A 80 -0.26 -24.34 -4.60
N TYR A 81 -0.92 -23.17 -4.63
CA TYR A 81 -0.89 -22.20 -3.54
C TYR A 81 -2.12 -22.29 -2.66
N VAL A 82 -1.89 -22.23 -1.34
CA VAL A 82 -2.92 -22.43 -0.31
C VAL A 82 -2.92 -21.27 0.67
N TRP A 83 -4.07 -20.65 0.86
CA TRP A 83 -4.31 -19.61 1.86
C TRP A 83 -5.34 -20.06 2.89
N ASN A 84 -5.06 -19.78 4.16
CA ASN A 84 -5.94 -20.11 5.27
C ASN A 84 -6.81 -18.90 5.66
N ARG A 85 -8.03 -19.16 6.14
CA ARG A 85 -8.97 -18.12 6.62
C ARG A 85 -9.19 -16.99 5.60
N PRO A 86 -9.61 -17.29 4.36
CA PRO A 86 -9.92 -16.25 3.39
C PRO A 86 -11.11 -15.40 3.85
N GLU A 87 -11.03 -14.11 3.57
CA GLU A 87 -12.08 -13.11 3.77
C GLU A 87 -12.70 -12.74 2.43
N PHE A 88 -14.02 -12.50 2.44
CA PHE A 88 -14.81 -12.21 1.24
C PHE A 88 -15.51 -10.86 1.39
N LYS A 89 -15.27 -9.94 0.47
CA LYS A 89 -15.95 -8.64 0.40
C LYS A 89 -16.76 -8.55 -0.89
N ILE A 90 -18.07 -8.38 -0.77
CA ILE A 90 -18.98 -8.36 -1.92
C ILE A 90 -19.37 -6.91 -2.23
N LYS A 91 -19.28 -6.54 -3.51
CA LYS A 91 -19.86 -5.29 -4.05
C LYS A 91 -20.77 -5.60 -5.22
N ARG A 92 -21.83 -4.80 -5.38
CA ARG A 92 -22.72 -4.88 -6.55
C ARG A 92 -22.41 -3.72 -7.50
N VAL A 93 -22.14 -4.06 -8.76
CA VAL A 93 -21.71 -3.10 -9.78
C VAL A 93 -22.42 -3.40 -11.09
N ASN A 94 -22.57 -2.38 -11.94
CA ASN A 94 -22.96 -2.59 -13.33
C ASN A 94 -21.80 -3.31 -14.06
N SER A 95 -22.09 -4.46 -14.68
CA SER A 95 -21.10 -5.33 -15.31
C SER A 95 -20.28 -4.61 -16.38
N THR A 96 -20.95 -3.92 -17.32
CA THR A 96 -20.31 -3.20 -18.41
C THR A 96 -19.36 -2.13 -17.88
N ASN A 97 -19.84 -1.28 -16.96
CA ASN A 97 -18.99 -0.23 -16.39
C ASN A 97 -17.78 -0.81 -15.67
N TYR A 98 -17.96 -1.88 -14.88
CA TYR A 98 -16.86 -2.51 -14.16
C TYR A 98 -15.82 -3.11 -15.11
N LEU A 99 -16.24 -3.81 -16.17
CA LEU A 99 -15.32 -4.43 -17.12
C LEU A 99 -14.59 -3.38 -17.97
N VAL A 100 -15.24 -2.25 -18.27
CA VAL A 100 -14.59 -1.07 -18.84
C VAL A 100 -13.50 -0.52 -17.91
N THR A 101 -13.71 -0.46 -16.58
CA THR A 101 -12.64 -0.04 -15.66
C THR A 101 -11.44 -0.97 -15.65
N LYS A 102 -11.62 -2.23 -16.04
CA LYS A 102 -10.55 -3.23 -16.18
C LYS A 102 -10.00 -3.32 -17.62
N TYR A 103 -10.46 -2.46 -18.54
CA TYR A 103 -10.05 -2.40 -19.95
C TYR A 103 -10.19 -3.73 -20.71
N LEU A 104 -11.19 -4.53 -20.35
CA LEU A 104 -11.45 -5.82 -20.97
C LEU A 104 -12.65 -5.76 -21.91
N ASN A 105 -12.40 -6.10 -23.17
CA ASN A 105 -13.44 -6.35 -24.16
C ASN A 105 -13.63 -7.86 -24.30
N LEU A 106 -14.47 -8.45 -23.45
CA LEU A 106 -14.78 -9.88 -23.57
C LEU A 106 -15.89 -10.07 -24.62
N PRO A 107 -15.92 -11.22 -25.33
CA PRO A 107 -17.02 -11.55 -26.23
C PRO A 107 -18.37 -11.47 -25.51
N ASN A 108 -19.37 -10.85 -26.13
CA ASN A 108 -20.69 -10.65 -25.54
C ASN A 108 -21.34 -11.97 -25.06
N GLU A 109 -20.97 -13.11 -25.67
CA GLU A 109 -21.42 -14.46 -25.31
C GLU A 109 -20.97 -14.91 -23.91
N LEU A 110 -19.90 -14.32 -23.37
CA LEU A 110 -19.33 -14.64 -22.06
C LEU A 110 -19.77 -13.67 -20.96
N MET A 111 -20.56 -12.63 -21.28
CA MET A 111 -20.86 -11.54 -20.35
C MET A 111 -22.36 -11.27 -20.19
N PRO A 112 -22.84 -10.99 -18.97
CA PRO A 112 -24.15 -10.40 -18.77
C PRO A 112 -24.07 -8.89 -19.08
N GLU A 113 -24.47 -8.46 -20.28
CA GLU A 113 -24.45 -7.04 -20.67
C GLU A 113 -25.41 -6.18 -19.82
N ASN A 114 -24.91 -5.04 -19.31
CA ASN A 114 -25.68 -4.01 -18.59
C ASN A 114 -26.52 -4.54 -17.42
N LYS A 115 -26.08 -5.61 -16.76
CA LYS A 115 -26.71 -6.15 -15.55
C LYS A 115 -25.91 -5.75 -14.32
N ASP A 116 -26.62 -5.57 -13.22
CA ASP A 116 -25.99 -5.51 -11.91
C ASP A 116 -25.48 -6.91 -11.56
N VAL A 117 -24.16 -7.02 -11.37
CA VAL A 117 -23.46 -8.25 -10.99
C VAL A 117 -22.78 -8.08 -9.65
N GLU A 118 -22.52 -9.20 -8.98
CA GLU A 118 -21.71 -9.23 -7.77
C GLU A 118 -20.24 -9.44 -8.14
N VAL A 119 -19.38 -8.62 -7.56
CA VAL A 119 -17.94 -8.80 -7.58
C VAL A 119 -17.49 -9.09 -6.16
N ILE A 120 -16.83 -10.23 -5.97
CA ILE A 120 -16.36 -10.72 -4.70
C ILE A 120 -14.85 -10.58 -4.66
N THR A 121 -14.34 -9.72 -3.80
CA THR A 121 -12.91 -9.66 -3.48
C THR A 121 -12.58 -10.73 -2.45
N VAL A 122 -11.55 -11.53 -2.75
CA VAL A 122 -11.00 -12.57 -1.87
C VAL A 122 -9.61 -12.14 -1.42
N SER A 123 -9.38 -12.19 -0.11
CA SER A 123 -8.09 -11.92 0.51
C SER A 123 -7.83 -12.90 1.65
N SER A 124 -6.59 -13.10 2.07
CA SER A 124 -6.26 -13.88 3.27
C SER A 124 -5.17 -13.16 4.05
N GLU A 125 -5.49 -12.80 5.29
CA GLU A 125 -4.68 -11.87 6.08
C GLU A 125 -4.43 -10.58 5.27
N GLU A 126 -3.19 -10.28 4.92
CA GLU A 126 -2.83 -9.10 4.11
C GLU A 126 -2.68 -9.41 2.60
N ASN A 127 -2.87 -10.67 2.20
CA ASN A 127 -2.68 -11.09 0.81
C ASN A 127 -3.97 -10.90 0.00
N PHE A 128 -3.92 -10.07 -1.03
CA PHE A 128 -4.98 -10.00 -2.03
C PHE A 128 -4.90 -11.21 -2.97
N ILE A 129 -5.93 -12.06 -2.97
CA ILE A 129 -5.97 -13.29 -3.77
C ILE A 129 -6.58 -13.01 -5.14
N GLY A 130 -7.65 -12.23 -5.21
CA GLY A 130 -8.28 -11.84 -6.47
C GLY A 130 -9.67 -11.22 -6.34
N GLU A 131 -10.20 -10.72 -7.44
CA GLU A 131 -11.61 -10.33 -7.57
C GLU A 131 -12.35 -11.34 -8.46
N PHE A 132 -13.55 -11.76 -8.06
CA PHE A 132 -14.35 -12.75 -8.78
C PHE A 132 -15.71 -12.14 -9.11
N MET A 133 -15.94 -11.84 -10.39
CA MET A 133 -17.22 -11.39 -10.90
C MET A 133 -18.13 -12.59 -11.17
N ARG A 134 -19.29 -12.62 -10.52
CA ARG A 134 -20.29 -13.65 -10.75
C ARG A 134 -21.11 -13.36 -12.00
N ILE A 135 -21.04 -14.25 -12.99
CA ILE A 135 -21.92 -14.24 -14.17
C ILE A 135 -23.25 -14.90 -13.81
N ASP A 136 -23.17 -16.10 -13.25
CA ASP A 136 -24.27 -16.87 -12.68
C ASP A 136 -23.75 -17.89 -11.65
N GLU A 137 -24.59 -18.79 -11.16
CA GLU A 137 -24.24 -19.81 -10.16
C GLU A 137 -23.14 -20.79 -10.60
N GLN A 138 -22.91 -20.95 -11.90
CA GLN A 138 -21.94 -21.90 -12.45
C GLN A 138 -20.73 -21.23 -13.11
N ARG A 139 -20.72 -19.91 -13.26
CA ARG A 139 -19.73 -19.20 -14.08
C ARG A 139 -19.23 -17.93 -13.40
N LEU A 140 -17.90 -17.77 -13.39
CA LEU A 140 -17.23 -16.56 -12.89
C LEU A 140 -16.22 -16.04 -13.91
N ILE A 141 -15.96 -14.73 -13.83
CA ILE A 141 -14.72 -14.14 -14.34
C ILE A 141 -13.87 -13.81 -13.12
N ALA A 142 -12.67 -14.36 -13.05
CA ALA A 142 -11.72 -14.08 -11.98
C ALA A 142 -10.59 -13.17 -12.48
N PHE A 143 -10.33 -12.12 -11.74
CA PHE A 143 -9.20 -11.21 -11.87
C PHE A 143 -8.20 -11.61 -10.78
N VAL A 144 -7.29 -12.51 -11.13
CA VAL A 144 -6.24 -12.99 -10.23
C VAL A 144 -4.94 -12.42 -10.76
N GLN A 145 -4.38 -11.46 -10.02
CA GLN A 145 -3.17 -10.73 -10.38
C GLN A 145 -3.32 -10.00 -11.72
N SER A 146 -2.49 -10.31 -12.73
CA SER A 146 -2.58 -9.78 -14.10
C SER A 146 -3.49 -10.61 -15.01
N ASN A 147 -3.97 -11.77 -14.54
CA ASN A 147 -4.68 -12.74 -15.38
C ASN A 147 -6.19 -12.59 -15.25
N VAL A 148 -6.87 -12.78 -16.38
CA VAL A 148 -8.33 -12.78 -16.47
C VAL A 148 -8.77 -14.19 -16.82
N LEU A 149 -9.38 -14.87 -15.86
CA LEU A 149 -9.72 -16.29 -15.97
C LEU A 149 -11.22 -16.45 -16.09
N TYR A 150 -11.65 -17.25 -17.07
CA TYR A 150 -13.04 -17.69 -17.17
C TYR A 150 -13.20 -19.05 -16.49
N LEU A 151 -13.99 -19.06 -15.42
CA LEU A 151 -14.14 -20.21 -14.53
C LEU A 151 -15.52 -20.85 -14.69
N LYS A 152 -15.54 -22.18 -14.59
CA LYS A 152 -16.78 -22.96 -14.49
C LYS A 152 -16.79 -23.80 -13.21
N LYS A 153 -17.91 -23.78 -12.48
CA LYS A 153 -18.09 -24.60 -11.29
C LYS A 153 -18.12 -26.08 -11.66
N ILE A 154 -17.33 -26.89 -10.97
CA ILE A 154 -17.28 -28.35 -11.14
C ILE A 154 -17.81 -29.10 -9.91
N SER A 155 -17.80 -28.47 -8.73
CA SER A 155 -18.35 -29.03 -7.49
C SER A 155 -18.85 -27.92 -6.56
N ASP A 156 -19.95 -28.18 -5.86
CA ASP A 156 -20.47 -27.32 -4.78
C ASP A 156 -19.74 -27.51 -3.44
N GLN A 157 -18.87 -28.51 -3.36
CA GLN A 157 -18.11 -28.84 -2.16
C GLN A 157 -16.62 -28.83 -2.47
N VAL A 158 -15.82 -28.36 -1.52
CA VAL A 158 -14.37 -28.49 -1.55
C VAL A 158 -13.98 -29.93 -1.18
N GLU A 159 -13.02 -30.51 -1.88
CA GLU A 159 -12.56 -31.87 -1.60
C GLU A 159 -11.91 -31.94 -0.22
N SER A 160 -12.52 -32.70 0.70
CA SER A 160 -12.07 -32.84 2.09
C SER A 160 -10.71 -33.52 2.26
N ASN A 161 -10.25 -34.26 1.25
CA ASN A 161 -9.01 -35.03 1.32
C ASN A 161 -7.75 -34.17 1.11
N LEU A 162 -7.85 -33.02 0.44
CA LEU A 162 -6.76 -32.05 0.34
C LEU A 162 -6.63 -31.21 1.62
N VAL A 163 -7.75 -30.95 2.31
CA VAL A 163 -7.80 -30.16 3.56
C VAL A 163 -7.10 -30.86 4.74
N SER A 164 -6.96 -32.19 4.71
CA SER A 164 -6.44 -32.99 5.84
C SER A 164 -5.08 -33.66 5.59
N VAL A 165 -4.67 -33.84 4.32
CA VAL A 165 -3.37 -34.45 3.97
C VAL A 165 -2.30 -33.38 3.77
N ASP A 166 -2.64 -32.19 3.24
CA ASP A 166 -1.66 -31.12 2.99
C ASP A 166 -1.38 -30.20 4.18
N GLN A 167 -2.17 -30.19 5.26
CA GLN A 167 -1.85 -29.33 6.41
C GLN A 167 -0.54 -29.73 7.11
N ASN A 168 -0.21 -31.03 7.11
CA ASN A 168 1.04 -31.52 7.69
C ASN A 168 2.21 -31.49 6.70
N ASP A 169 1.98 -31.78 5.41
CA ASP A 169 3.01 -31.73 4.37
C ASP A 169 3.34 -30.29 3.93
N PHE A 170 2.40 -29.34 3.97
CA PHE A 170 2.64 -27.91 3.72
C PHE A 170 3.34 -27.23 4.90
N ILE A 171 2.99 -27.57 6.15
CA ILE A 171 3.75 -27.10 7.34
C ILE A 171 5.17 -27.69 7.35
N ALA A 172 5.35 -28.94 6.88
CA ALA A 172 6.67 -29.55 6.72
C ALA A 172 7.45 -28.98 5.52
N ASN A 173 6.79 -28.61 4.42
CA ASN A 173 7.42 -28.03 3.22
C ASN A 173 7.73 -26.53 3.33
N GLN A 174 7.06 -25.77 4.19
CA GLN A 174 7.53 -24.44 4.59
C GLN A 174 8.87 -24.49 5.36
N GLN A 175 9.25 -25.66 5.89
CA GLN A 175 10.57 -25.86 6.51
C GLN A 175 11.60 -26.46 5.55
N SER A 176 11.22 -26.90 4.34
CA SER A 176 12.12 -27.66 3.44
C SER A 176 12.40 -26.99 2.09
N ASN A 177 11.52 -26.11 1.60
CA ASN A 177 11.77 -25.33 0.39
C ASN A 177 12.02 -23.85 0.75
N PRO A 178 13.15 -23.26 0.33
CA PRO A 178 13.34 -21.82 0.47
C PRO A 178 12.30 -21.12 -0.41
N GLY A 179 11.27 -20.55 0.20
CA GLY A 179 10.25 -19.76 -0.51
C GLY A 179 10.91 -18.60 -1.26
N SER A 180 10.28 -18.14 -2.35
CA SER A 180 10.82 -17.05 -3.16
C SER A 180 10.41 -15.70 -2.58
N SER A 181 11.28 -14.70 -2.72
CA SER A 181 11.02 -13.32 -2.28
C SER A 181 11.34 -12.33 -3.37
N GLY A 182 10.44 -11.39 -3.58
CA GLY A 182 10.63 -10.24 -4.45
C GLY A 182 10.32 -8.94 -3.72
N VAL A 183 10.95 -7.84 -4.12
CA VAL A 183 10.70 -6.52 -3.55
C VAL A 183 10.66 -5.44 -4.62
N LEU A 184 9.59 -4.65 -4.61
CA LEU A 184 9.52 -3.35 -5.27
C LEU A 184 10.12 -2.31 -4.33
N LEU A 185 11.30 -1.82 -4.68
CA LEU A 185 12.07 -0.87 -3.90
C LEU A 185 11.99 0.52 -4.54
N GLY A 186 11.30 1.45 -3.89
CA GLY A 186 11.18 2.83 -4.34
C GLY A 186 12.36 3.67 -3.85
N LEU A 187 13.00 4.39 -4.77
CA LEU A 187 14.13 5.26 -4.53
C LEU A 187 13.77 6.72 -4.82
N LYS A 188 14.12 7.60 -3.90
CA LYS A 188 14.24 9.05 -4.14
C LYS A 188 15.69 9.34 -4.49
N LEU A 189 15.91 9.97 -5.64
CA LEU A 189 17.22 10.34 -6.15
C LEU A 189 17.33 11.86 -6.21
N SER A 190 18.47 12.41 -5.80
CA SER A 190 18.78 13.83 -5.94
C SER A 190 19.89 14.00 -6.96
N LYS A 191 19.65 14.83 -7.97
CA LYS A 191 20.68 15.22 -8.93
C LYS A 191 21.39 16.46 -8.41
N GLU A 192 22.66 16.34 -8.07
CA GLU A 192 23.49 17.51 -7.77
C GLU A 192 23.62 18.36 -9.03
N SER A 193 23.21 19.64 -8.95
CA SER A 193 23.48 20.61 -10.01
C SER A 193 24.94 21.02 -9.93
N ASN A 194 25.75 20.67 -10.93
CA ASN A 194 27.14 21.12 -11.08
C ASN A 194 27.30 22.64 -11.32
N THR A 195 26.25 23.43 -11.13
CA THR A 195 26.30 24.89 -11.23
C THR A 195 26.35 25.47 -9.82
N ALA A 196 27.52 26.00 -9.45
CA ALA A 196 27.75 26.83 -8.28
C ALA A 196 27.03 28.18 -8.40
N ASP A 197 25.73 28.17 -8.64
CA ASP A 197 24.91 29.36 -8.77
C ASP A 197 23.76 29.30 -7.76
N ASN A 198 23.65 30.41 -7.03
CA ASN A 198 22.86 30.53 -5.82
C ASN A 198 21.35 30.29 -6.11
N GLY A 199 20.81 29.15 -5.65
CA GLY A 199 19.36 28.97 -5.44
C GLY A 199 18.65 27.89 -6.24
N ALA A 200 19.31 27.18 -7.17
CA ALA A 200 18.70 26.04 -7.86
C ALA A 200 18.64 24.80 -6.94
N LYS A 201 17.49 24.55 -6.32
CA LYS A 201 17.23 23.29 -5.59
C LYS A 201 17.38 22.11 -6.57
N GLY A 202 18.27 21.16 -6.27
CA GLY A 202 18.57 20.02 -7.15
C GLY A 202 17.32 19.25 -7.59
N GLU A 203 17.31 18.77 -8.83
CA GLU A 203 16.22 17.98 -9.41
C GLU A 203 16.04 16.69 -8.60
N LEU A 204 14.79 16.37 -8.23
CA LEU A 204 14.45 15.13 -7.52
C LEU A 204 13.73 14.25 -8.53
N THR A 205 14.23 13.03 -8.68
CA THR A 205 13.60 12.01 -9.49
C THR A 205 13.29 10.80 -8.62
N TYR A 206 12.32 10.02 -9.06
CA TYR A 206 11.88 8.81 -8.36
C TYR A 206 11.96 7.63 -9.31
N GLN A 207 12.27 6.49 -8.73
CA GLN A 207 12.55 5.26 -9.44
C GLN A 207 12.09 4.07 -8.61
N THR A 208 11.70 3.00 -9.30
CA THR A 208 11.44 1.71 -8.69
C THR A 208 12.44 0.68 -9.19
N LEU A 209 12.99 -0.12 -8.28
CA LEU A 209 13.75 -1.32 -8.60
C LEU A 209 12.91 -2.55 -8.24
N TRP A 210 13.01 -3.59 -9.05
CA TRP A 210 12.54 -4.92 -8.71
C TRP A 210 13.74 -5.83 -8.46
N LEU A 211 13.76 -6.47 -7.30
CA LEU A 211 14.80 -7.41 -6.89
C LEU A 211 14.10 -8.68 -6.41
N ALA A 212 14.41 -9.83 -7.00
CA ALA A 212 13.84 -11.09 -6.57
C ALA A 212 14.90 -12.18 -6.42
N ILE A 213 14.70 -13.04 -5.42
CA ILE A 213 15.47 -14.25 -5.19
C ILE A 213 14.52 -15.43 -5.22
N ASP A 214 14.87 -16.42 -6.02
CA ASP A 214 14.22 -17.73 -6.03
C ASP A 214 15.29 -18.82 -5.96
N HIS A 215 15.11 -19.81 -5.08
CA HIS A 215 16.09 -20.88 -4.84
C HIS A 215 17.55 -20.37 -4.66
N MET A 216 17.72 -19.28 -3.89
CA MET A 216 19.00 -18.57 -3.65
C MET A 216 19.65 -17.93 -4.90
N LYS A 217 18.94 -17.86 -6.02
CA LYS A 217 19.41 -17.21 -7.24
C LYS A 217 18.68 -15.89 -7.44
N LEU A 218 19.44 -14.86 -7.80
CA LEU A 218 18.89 -13.56 -8.13
C LEU A 218 18.26 -13.59 -9.53
N HIS A 219 17.04 -13.10 -9.65
CA HIS A 219 16.41 -12.77 -10.93
C HIS A 219 17.10 -11.56 -11.59
N PRO A 220 16.86 -11.30 -12.89
CA PRO A 220 17.28 -10.05 -13.50
C PRO A 220 16.76 -8.84 -12.69
N ILE A 221 17.66 -7.91 -12.37
CA ILE A 221 17.28 -6.67 -11.68
C ILE A 221 16.51 -5.80 -12.67
N LEU A 222 15.28 -5.41 -12.34
CA LEU A 222 14.51 -4.51 -13.18
C LEU A 222 14.47 -3.10 -12.61
N LYS A 223 14.35 -2.12 -13.49
CA LYS A 223 14.36 -0.71 -13.17
C LYS A 223 13.28 0.01 -13.97
N GLY A 224 12.53 0.87 -13.29
CA GLY A 224 11.48 1.69 -13.88
C GLY A 224 11.55 3.14 -13.38
N ASN A 225 10.95 4.05 -14.15
CA ASN A 225 10.74 5.42 -13.70
C ASN A 225 9.56 5.48 -12.72
N ASN A 226 9.46 6.58 -11.96
CA ASN A 226 8.39 6.79 -10.99
C ASN A 226 8.37 5.76 -9.85
N VAL A 227 7.37 5.85 -8.97
CA VAL A 227 7.15 4.85 -7.91
C VAL A 227 6.01 3.93 -8.34
N PHE A 228 6.34 2.67 -8.66
CA PHE A 228 5.39 1.61 -9.00
C PHE A 228 5.18 0.72 -7.78
N PHE A 229 3.95 0.58 -7.32
CA PHE A 229 3.66 -0.04 -6.04
C PHE A 229 2.35 -0.84 -6.05
N PRO A 230 2.27 -1.92 -5.25
CA PRO A 230 1.09 -2.75 -5.14
C PRO A 230 0.03 -2.10 -4.24
N ARG A 231 -1.23 -2.33 -4.58
CA ARG A 231 -2.40 -2.08 -3.74
C ARG A 231 -3.33 -3.28 -3.76
N ASN A 232 -4.27 -3.31 -2.82
CA ASN A 232 -5.34 -4.31 -2.82
C ASN A 232 -6.22 -4.31 -4.09
N SER A 233 -6.17 -3.25 -4.90
CA SER A 233 -6.92 -3.14 -6.15
C SER A 233 -6.10 -3.48 -7.41
N GLY A 234 -4.79 -3.74 -7.28
CA GLY A 234 -3.86 -3.90 -8.40
C GLY A 234 -2.61 -3.02 -8.23
N PHE A 235 -1.89 -2.76 -9.31
CA PHE A 235 -0.68 -1.94 -9.28
C PHE A 235 -0.96 -0.49 -9.60
N TRP A 236 -0.23 0.39 -8.92
CA TRP A 236 -0.38 1.85 -9.04
C TRP A 236 0.97 2.49 -9.36
N GLU A 237 0.91 3.61 -10.07
CA GLU A 237 2.07 4.45 -10.34
C GLU A 237 1.87 5.81 -9.68
N LEU A 238 2.89 6.27 -8.94
CA LEU A 238 2.98 7.60 -8.32
C LEU A 238 4.09 8.42 -8.99
N GLN A 239 3.72 9.61 -9.46
CA GLN A 239 4.60 10.55 -10.15
C GLN A 239 4.40 11.99 -9.67
N ILE A 240 5.46 12.81 -9.77
CA ILE A 240 5.40 14.25 -9.58
C ILE A 240 5.42 14.91 -10.96
N ARG A 241 4.36 15.66 -11.30
CA ARG A 241 4.27 16.41 -12.54
C ARG A 241 4.47 17.90 -12.27
N SER A 242 5.33 18.54 -13.04
CA SER A 242 5.46 20.00 -13.07
C SER A 242 4.37 20.58 -13.98
N GLY A 243 3.50 21.43 -13.44
CA GLY A 243 2.54 22.16 -14.26
C GLY A 243 3.25 23.20 -15.14
N LEU A 244 3.14 23.08 -16.47
CA LEU A 244 3.48 24.13 -17.42
C LEU A 244 2.27 25.05 -17.56
N ASP A 245 2.10 25.95 -16.59
CA ASP A 245 1.40 27.21 -16.83
C ASP A 245 2.52 28.26 -16.95
N GLU A 246 2.54 29.07 -18.02
CA GLU A 246 3.65 29.95 -18.43
C GLU A 246 4.10 30.99 -17.37
N LEU A 247 3.49 30.98 -16.17
CA LEU A 247 3.72 31.89 -15.07
C LEU A 247 3.90 31.22 -13.68
N SER A 248 3.86 29.88 -13.55
CA SER A 248 4.12 29.19 -12.26
C SER A 248 4.52 27.71 -12.38
N LEU A 249 5.63 27.34 -11.73
CA LEU A 249 6.03 25.95 -11.48
C LEU A 249 5.35 25.43 -10.21
N GLU A 250 4.17 24.80 -10.34
CA GLU A 250 3.58 24.01 -9.24
C GLU A 250 3.84 22.52 -9.49
N GLU A 251 4.55 21.87 -8.56
CA GLU A 251 4.71 20.41 -8.53
C GLU A 251 3.42 19.77 -7.98
N ARG A 252 2.80 18.89 -8.78
CA ARG A 252 1.58 18.18 -8.42
C ARG A 252 1.84 16.67 -8.34
N LEU A 253 1.43 16.07 -7.23
CA LEU A 253 1.44 14.61 -7.05
C LEU A 253 0.24 14.00 -7.79
N SER A 254 0.50 12.92 -8.52
CA SER A 254 -0.51 12.14 -9.22
C SER A 254 -0.25 10.66 -8.96
N ALA A 255 -1.28 9.94 -8.52
CA ALA A 255 -1.28 8.49 -8.39
C ALA A 255 -2.43 7.93 -9.23
N HIS A 256 -2.18 6.87 -9.99
CA HIS A 256 -3.21 6.19 -10.75
C HIS A 256 -2.98 4.69 -10.81
N ASP A 257 -4.07 3.96 -11.05
CA ASP A 257 -4.03 2.54 -11.35
C ASP A 257 -3.37 2.31 -12.72
N VAL A 258 -2.43 1.38 -12.78
CA VAL A 258 -1.66 1.06 -14.00
C VAL A 258 -2.55 0.37 -15.03
N SER A 259 -3.58 -0.37 -14.60
CA SER A 259 -4.53 -0.97 -15.55
C SER A 259 -5.36 0.10 -16.26
N THR A 260 -5.40 1.32 -15.72
CA THR A 260 -6.09 2.45 -16.36
C THR A 260 -5.19 3.11 -17.39
N LYS A 261 -5.38 2.81 -18.68
CA LYS A 261 -4.81 3.62 -19.77
C LYS A 261 -5.49 4.99 -19.74
N ILE A 262 -4.94 5.93 -18.98
CA ILE A 262 -5.46 7.29 -18.96
C ILE A 262 -4.96 8.01 -20.21
N LEU A 263 -5.88 8.37 -21.11
CA LEU A 263 -5.56 9.28 -22.21
C LEU A 263 -5.12 10.63 -21.60
N ASP A 264 -3.94 11.11 -21.99
CA ASP A 264 -3.36 12.39 -21.54
C ASP A 264 -4.33 13.60 -21.63
N SER A 265 -5.33 13.52 -22.51
CA SER A 265 -6.36 14.56 -22.70
C SER A 265 -7.43 14.60 -21.60
N GLN A 266 -7.73 13.48 -20.92
CA GLN A 266 -8.69 13.42 -19.81
C GLN A 266 -8.08 13.83 -18.46
N LEU A 267 -6.77 13.64 -18.30
CA LEU A 267 -6.01 14.20 -17.16
C LEU A 267 -6.08 15.73 -17.16
N LYS A 268 -5.88 16.37 -18.31
CA LYS A 268 -5.94 17.84 -18.45
C LYS A 268 -7.29 18.43 -18.03
N THR A 269 -8.40 17.75 -18.29
CA THR A 269 -9.76 18.26 -17.95
C THR A 269 -10.13 18.08 -16.47
N MET A 270 -9.57 17.07 -15.77
CA MET A 270 -9.72 16.95 -14.31
C MET A 270 -8.86 17.97 -13.55
N ILE A 271 -7.75 18.42 -14.15
CA ILE A 271 -6.77 19.35 -13.58
C ILE A 271 -7.32 20.79 -13.48
N SER A 272 -8.25 21.21 -14.34
CA SER A 272 -8.75 22.60 -14.38
C SER A 272 -9.77 22.98 -13.28
N ARG A 273 -10.17 22.06 -12.40
CA ARG A 273 -11.25 22.32 -11.40
C ARG A 273 -10.76 22.74 -10.01
N GLY A 274 -9.46 22.84 -9.78
CA GLY A 274 -8.89 23.32 -8.52
C GLY A 274 -8.25 24.70 -8.69
N GLU A 275 -9.01 25.77 -8.46
CA GLU A 275 -8.41 27.08 -8.23
C GLU A 275 -7.77 27.09 -6.83
N THR A 276 -6.45 27.04 -6.76
CA THR A 276 -5.72 27.34 -5.52
C THR A 276 -4.58 28.32 -5.79
N LYS A 277 -4.38 29.23 -4.83
CA LYS A 277 -3.45 30.37 -4.89
C LYS A 277 -2.03 29.96 -5.27
N LYS A 278 -1.42 30.79 -6.13
CA LYS A 278 0.02 30.86 -6.45
C LYS A 278 0.90 30.61 -5.22
N SER A 279 1.61 29.49 -5.19
CA SER A 279 2.81 29.36 -4.35
C SER A 279 3.86 28.49 -5.04
N SER A 280 5.06 29.03 -5.22
CA SER A 280 6.23 28.26 -5.67
C SER A 280 6.72 27.42 -4.51
N GLY A 281 6.46 26.12 -4.53
CA GLY A 281 6.87 25.20 -3.47
C GLY A 281 6.94 23.77 -3.97
N ARG A 282 7.77 22.99 -3.29
CA ARG A 282 8.18 21.65 -3.69
C ARG A 282 7.48 20.61 -2.83
N LYS A 283 6.99 19.52 -3.43
CA LYS A 283 6.53 18.34 -2.67
C LYS A 283 7.56 17.23 -2.79
N VAL A 284 8.07 16.75 -1.66
CA VAL A 284 9.05 15.66 -1.59
C VAL A 284 8.38 14.41 -1.04
N ILE A 285 8.49 13.29 -1.74
CA ILE A 285 7.96 12.00 -1.25
C ILE A 285 8.98 11.43 -0.25
N GLU A 286 8.53 11.16 0.97
CA GLU A 286 9.33 10.60 2.06
C GLU A 286 9.00 9.13 2.33
N TYR A 287 7.78 8.69 2.01
CA TYR A 287 7.38 7.29 2.11
C TYR A 287 6.20 7.00 1.17
N VAL A 288 6.18 5.79 0.61
CA VAL A 288 5.04 5.22 -0.13
C VAL A 288 4.75 3.85 0.47
N GLY A 289 3.48 3.61 0.78
CA GLY A 289 2.96 2.27 1.06
C GLY A 289 1.64 2.04 0.32
N ASN A 290 1.00 0.92 0.61
CA ASN A 290 -0.24 0.50 -0.06
C ASN A 290 -1.35 1.58 -0.07
N ASP A 291 -1.69 2.17 1.08
CA ASP A 291 -2.83 3.10 1.19
C ASP A 291 -2.44 4.55 1.45
N PHE A 292 -1.19 4.82 1.81
CA PHE A 292 -0.74 6.15 2.23
C PHE A 292 0.60 6.53 1.61
N VAL A 293 0.73 7.83 1.32
CA VAL A 293 1.97 8.49 0.91
C VAL A 293 2.31 9.55 1.94
N VAL A 294 3.55 9.57 2.40
CA VAL A 294 4.06 10.65 3.25
C VAL A 294 4.86 11.62 2.41
N VAL A 295 4.53 12.90 2.54
CA VAL A 295 5.19 13.96 1.79
C VAL A 295 5.65 15.10 2.70
N GLU A 296 6.78 15.69 2.35
CA GLU A 296 7.22 16.98 2.86
C GLU A 296 6.81 18.06 1.87
N ASN A 297 5.91 18.94 2.30
CA ASN A 297 5.36 20.00 1.50
C ASN A 297 6.01 21.34 1.88
N ASN A 298 6.76 21.90 0.93
CA ASN A 298 7.44 23.18 1.08
C ASN A 298 6.65 24.38 0.52
N LEU A 299 5.35 24.21 0.22
CA LEU A 299 4.45 25.29 -0.20
C LEU A 299 4.13 26.19 1.02
N GLY A 300 4.91 27.24 1.22
CA GLY A 300 4.71 28.24 2.28
C GLY A 300 5.37 27.89 3.61
N ALA A 301 4.90 26.85 4.30
CA ALA A 301 5.48 26.36 5.54
C ALA A 301 5.82 24.88 5.40
N ASN A 302 7.02 24.49 5.84
CA ASN A 302 7.54 23.15 5.63
C ASN A 302 6.76 22.10 6.48
N HIS A 303 5.75 21.47 5.89
CA HIS A 303 4.84 20.56 6.57
C HIS A 303 5.08 19.11 6.18
N LEU A 304 5.05 18.22 7.16
CA LEU A 304 4.94 16.78 6.92
C LEU A 304 3.45 16.44 6.78
N GLN A 305 3.09 15.64 5.78
CA GLN A 305 1.70 15.26 5.53
C GLN A 305 1.62 13.78 5.20
N VAL A 306 0.68 13.08 5.85
CA VAL A 306 0.29 11.72 5.47
C VAL A 306 -0.99 11.81 4.64
N LEU A 307 -0.91 11.41 3.37
CA LEU A 307 -1.98 11.53 2.39
C LEU A 307 -2.49 10.14 2.00
N PRO A 308 -3.81 9.89 1.99
CA PRO A 308 -4.35 8.67 1.39
C PRO A 308 -4.06 8.66 -0.12
N VAL A 309 -3.65 7.53 -0.69
CA VAL A 309 -3.35 7.40 -2.13
C VAL A 309 -4.54 7.83 -2.99
N ASP A 310 -5.75 7.41 -2.62
CA ASP A 310 -7.00 7.76 -3.32
C ASP A 310 -7.35 9.26 -3.26
N LYS A 311 -6.67 10.02 -2.40
CA LYS A 311 -6.88 11.46 -2.18
C LYS A 311 -5.57 12.24 -2.24
N ILE A 312 -4.58 11.78 -3.00
CA ILE A 312 -3.23 12.35 -2.99
C ILE A 312 -3.14 13.82 -3.43
N SER A 313 -4.16 14.31 -4.14
CA SER A 313 -4.27 15.71 -4.56
C SER A 313 -4.80 16.66 -3.47
N THR A 314 -5.20 16.16 -2.29
CA THR A 314 -5.69 17.02 -1.21
C THR A 314 -4.58 17.91 -0.64
N SER A 315 -4.95 19.11 -0.22
CA SER A 315 -4.04 20.04 0.47
C SER A 315 -3.76 19.63 1.91
N GLU A 316 -4.66 18.87 2.52
CA GLU A 316 -4.60 18.44 3.92
C GLU A 316 -4.27 16.95 4.04
N GLY A 317 -3.43 16.63 5.03
CA GLY A 317 -3.15 15.26 5.45
C GLY A 317 -4.19 14.73 6.43
N ILE A 318 -4.17 13.42 6.66
CA ILE A 318 -4.97 12.78 7.72
C ILE A 318 -4.53 13.28 9.09
N LYS A 319 -5.40 13.17 10.10
CA LYS A 319 -5.02 13.48 11.48
C LYS A 319 -4.37 12.28 12.16
N VAL A 320 -3.46 12.56 13.10
CA VAL A 320 -2.88 11.54 14.00
C VAL A 320 -3.98 10.80 14.76
N SER A 321 -5.03 11.51 15.20
CA SER A 321 -6.18 10.93 15.92
C SER A 321 -6.95 9.92 15.04
N ASP A 322 -7.18 10.23 13.76
CA ASP A 322 -7.82 9.32 12.80
C ASP A 322 -6.96 8.07 12.51
N LEU A 323 -5.64 8.23 12.51
CA LEU A 323 -4.72 7.14 12.21
C LEU A 323 -4.46 6.25 13.44
N LEU A 324 -4.14 6.83 14.60
CA LEU A 324 -3.60 6.13 15.78
C LEU A 324 -4.60 6.04 16.95
N GLY A 325 -5.76 6.67 16.85
CA GLY A 325 -6.75 6.75 17.94
C GLY A 325 -6.28 7.59 19.13
N ASP A 326 -7.06 7.56 20.21
CA ASP A 326 -6.88 8.43 21.38
C ASP A 326 -5.51 8.25 22.05
N ASN A 327 -5.06 7.00 22.21
CA ASN A 327 -3.77 6.70 22.83
C ASN A 327 -2.60 7.25 22.01
N GLY A 328 -2.65 7.10 20.69
CA GLY A 328 -1.63 7.64 19.79
C GLY A 328 -1.65 9.16 19.73
N SER A 329 -2.83 9.78 19.72
CA SER A 329 -2.96 11.24 19.80
C SER A 329 -2.41 11.81 21.12
N ALA A 330 -2.66 11.14 22.25
CA ALA A 330 -2.09 11.51 23.54
C ALA A 330 -0.55 11.43 23.53
N ALA A 331 0.02 10.35 22.98
CA ALA A 331 1.47 10.19 22.84
C ALA A 331 2.09 11.27 21.95
N TYR A 332 1.46 11.57 20.82
CA TYR A 332 1.86 12.65 19.92
C TYR A 332 1.84 14.02 20.61
N SER A 333 0.75 14.33 21.29
CA SER A 333 0.57 15.60 22.02
C SER A 333 1.63 15.77 23.12
N ASN A 334 1.94 14.71 23.86
CA ASN A 334 2.97 14.71 24.89
C ASN A 334 4.38 14.94 24.30
N ALA A 335 4.72 14.23 23.22
CA ALA A 335 6.00 14.39 22.52
C ALA A 335 6.16 15.82 21.97
N ARG A 336 5.11 16.36 21.35
CA ARG A 336 5.08 17.74 20.87
C ARG A 336 5.27 18.74 22.00
N ALA A 337 4.55 18.57 23.12
CA ALA A 337 4.66 19.45 24.27
C ALA A 337 6.08 19.47 24.84
N GLN A 338 6.76 18.32 24.88
CA GLN A 338 8.16 18.23 25.28
C GLN A 338 9.08 18.99 24.32
N ALA A 339 8.96 18.77 23.01
CA ALA A 339 9.76 19.47 21.99
C ALA A 339 9.55 20.99 22.04
N ARG A 340 8.31 21.43 22.25
CA ARG A 340 7.93 22.84 22.32
C ARG A 340 8.60 23.58 23.50
N ARG A 341 8.87 22.91 24.62
CA ARG A 341 9.58 23.53 25.76
C ARG A 341 10.98 24.02 25.37
N SER A 342 11.66 23.35 24.45
CA SER A 342 12.97 23.76 23.95
C SER A 342 12.88 25.04 23.11
N LEU A 343 11.79 25.21 22.36
CA LEU A 343 11.53 26.42 21.59
C LEU A 343 11.27 27.63 22.51
N TYR A 344 10.43 27.50 23.53
CA TYR A 344 10.16 28.62 24.46
C TYR A 344 11.38 29.14 25.23
N LYS A 345 12.45 28.34 25.35
CA LYS A 345 13.71 28.77 25.97
C LYS A 345 14.55 29.65 25.05
N ASN A 346 14.25 29.69 23.75
CA ASN A 346 15.00 30.46 22.78
C ASN A 346 14.38 31.85 22.60
N PRO A 347 15.05 32.94 23.05
CA PRO A 347 14.50 34.29 22.95
C PRO A 347 14.36 34.78 21.50
N ASN A 348 15.06 34.16 20.54
CA ASN A 348 15.02 34.57 19.13
C ASN A 348 13.76 34.08 18.38
N ILE A 349 12.89 33.29 19.02
CA ILE A 349 11.64 32.84 18.41
C ILE A 349 10.59 33.94 18.52
N LYS A 350 10.02 34.33 17.37
CA LYS A 350 8.94 35.31 17.25
C LYS A 350 7.57 34.67 17.48
N SER A 351 7.32 33.54 16.84
CA SER A 351 6.04 32.82 16.92
C SER A 351 6.23 31.34 16.61
N ILE A 352 5.31 30.52 17.11
CA ILE A 352 5.19 29.09 16.81
C ILE A 352 3.90 28.90 16.03
N ASP A 353 3.95 28.10 14.98
CA ASP A 353 2.76 27.69 14.24
C ASP A 353 2.05 26.54 14.97
N ASP A 354 0.84 26.83 15.43
CA ASP A 354 -0.06 25.88 16.10
C ASP A 354 -1.28 25.53 15.20
N LEU A 355 -1.23 25.83 13.89
CA LEU A 355 -2.22 25.36 12.93
C LEU A 355 -1.95 23.90 12.54
N SER A 356 -3.04 23.15 12.26
CA SER A 356 -2.99 21.78 11.73
C SER A 356 -2.02 20.84 12.48
N VAL A 357 -1.92 20.99 13.80
CA VAL A 357 -0.97 20.26 14.65
C VAL A 357 -1.08 18.75 14.50
N GLU A 358 -2.31 18.23 14.45
CA GLU A 358 -2.56 16.79 14.29
C GLU A 358 -2.30 16.29 12.86
N GLN A 359 -2.00 17.17 11.90
CA GLN A 359 -1.76 16.81 10.50
C GLN A 359 -0.30 17.04 10.08
N ASN A 360 0.55 17.60 10.97
CA ASN A 360 1.96 17.88 10.70
C ASN A 360 2.88 16.77 11.22
N PHE A 361 2.70 15.58 10.65
CA PHE A 361 3.48 14.40 10.97
C PHE A 361 3.78 13.58 9.73
N GLY A 362 4.79 12.72 9.84
CA GLY A 362 5.19 11.82 8.79
C GLY A 362 6.04 10.69 9.35
N LEU A 363 6.93 10.19 8.52
CA LEU A 363 7.78 9.06 8.83
C LEU A 363 9.25 9.45 8.68
N ILE A 364 10.09 8.70 9.38
CA ILE A 364 11.54 8.71 9.23
C ILE A 364 12.05 7.28 9.39
N ARG A 365 12.97 6.87 8.52
CA ARG A 365 13.58 5.54 8.60
C ARG A 365 14.91 5.59 9.34
N LYS A 366 15.15 4.60 10.20
CA LYS A 366 16.41 4.43 10.92
C LYS A 366 16.63 2.97 11.31
N ASN A 367 17.83 2.44 11.05
CA ASN A 367 18.27 1.14 11.54
C ASN A 367 17.29 -0.01 11.23
N GLY A 368 16.71 -0.04 10.03
CA GLY A 368 15.77 -1.07 9.59
C GLY A 368 14.31 -0.83 9.94
N HIS A 369 13.98 0.28 10.59
CA HIS A 369 12.61 0.57 11.04
C HIS A 369 12.13 1.97 10.67
N TRP A 370 10.82 2.09 10.44
CA TRP A 370 10.12 3.35 10.28
C TRP A 370 9.59 3.87 11.62
N TYR A 371 9.76 5.16 11.85
CA TYR A 371 9.31 5.85 13.06
C TYR A 371 8.41 7.02 12.72
N LEU A 372 7.39 7.24 13.54
CA LEU A 372 6.56 8.43 13.45
C LEU A 372 7.33 9.67 13.90
N ARG A 373 7.32 10.70 13.06
CA ARG A 373 7.97 11.98 13.30
C ARG A 373 6.95 13.09 13.18
N GLY A 374 6.83 13.91 14.22
CA GLY A 374 6.05 15.14 14.18
C GLY A 374 6.96 16.35 13.91
N ARG A 375 6.35 17.46 13.49
CA ARG A 375 7.07 18.71 13.22
C ARG A 375 6.37 19.91 13.85
N ILE A 376 7.17 20.82 14.41
CA ILE A 376 6.74 22.13 14.89
C ILE A 376 7.37 23.20 14.01
N ASN A 377 6.54 23.94 13.28
CA ASN A 377 6.97 25.10 12.50
C ASN A 377 7.02 26.35 13.40
N TYR A 378 8.01 27.22 13.22
CA TYR A 378 8.20 28.44 14.00
C TYR A 378 8.93 29.52 13.18
N TYR A 379 8.81 30.77 13.61
CA TYR A 379 9.47 31.92 12.97
C TYR A 379 10.46 32.56 13.92
N LEU A 380 11.63 32.94 13.39
CA LEU A 380 12.63 33.71 14.13
C LEU A 380 12.36 35.20 14.01
N GLN A 381 12.80 36.01 14.99
CA GLN A 381 12.62 37.46 14.96
C GLN A 381 13.22 38.12 13.72
N ASN A 382 14.34 37.59 13.23
CA ASN A 382 15.11 38.14 12.11
C ASN A 382 14.90 37.40 10.79
N SER A 383 13.88 36.53 10.68
CA SER A 383 13.59 35.79 9.45
C SER A 383 12.09 35.81 9.13
N SER A 384 11.77 36.02 7.86
CA SER A 384 10.43 35.81 7.33
C SER A 384 10.18 34.36 6.90
N GLU A 385 11.23 33.55 6.79
CA GLU A 385 11.13 32.14 6.43
C GLU A 385 10.85 31.26 7.66
N PRO A 386 9.90 30.32 7.56
CA PRO A 386 9.62 29.39 8.64
C PRO A 386 10.81 28.44 8.84
N SER A 387 11.19 28.26 10.10
CA SER A 387 12.05 27.18 10.56
C SER A 387 11.21 26.07 11.19
N TYR A 388 11.80 24.90 11.39
CA TYR A 388 11.08 23.77 11.98
C TYR A 388 11.91 23.01 13.00
N LEU A 389 11.22 22.30 13.89
CA LEU A 389 11.78 21.36 14.85
C LEU A 389 11.03 20.03 14.72
N ASP A 390 11.75 18.99 14.31
CA ASP A 390 11.23 17.63 14.28
C ASP A 390 11.30 16.99 15.68
N PHE A 391 10.33 16.14 15.99
CA PHE A 391 10.29 15.37 17.23
C PHE A 391 9.82 13.93 16.99
N ASN A 392 10.37 12.99 17.77
CA ASN A 392 9.99 11.59 17.68
C ASN A 392 8.67 11.34 18.41
N VAL A 393 7.80 10.54 17.81
CA VAL A 393 6.57 10.07 18.42
C VAL A 393 6.80 8.61 18.78
N ASN A 394 6.91 8.31 20.07
CA ASN A 394 7.21 6.96 20.57
C ASN A 394 5.97 6.05 20.49
N VAL A 395 5.44 5.86 19.28
CA VAL A 395 4.32 4.98 18.95
C VAL A 395 4.75 4.14 17.76
N VAL A 396 4.49 2.84 17.83
CA VAL A 396 4.72 1.93 16.70
C VAL A 396 3.73 2.28 15.59
N PRO A 397 4.19 2.56 14.35
CA PRO A 397 3.29 2.79 13.23
C PRO A 397 2.31 1.61 13.05
N PRO A 398 1.02 1.85 12.78
CA PRO A 398 0.06 0.77 12.61
C PRO A 398 0.26 0.05 11.27
N GLY A 399 -0.11 -1.24 11.18
CA GLY A 399 0.03 -2.06 9.96
C GLY A 399 -0.62 -1.46 8.71
N LYS A 400 -1.74 -0.76 8.89
CA LYS A 400 -2.41 -0.01 7.80
C LYS A 400 -1.58 1.15 7.22
N LEU A 401 -0.57 1.63 7.93
CA LEU A 401 0.37 2.64 7.44
C LEU A 401 1.66 1.98 6.92
N ILE A 402 2.16 0.97 7.63
CA ILE A 402 3.42 0.28 7.32
C ILE A 402 3.28 -1.22 7.53
N MET A 403 3.32 -1.97 6.43
CA MET A 403 3.08 -3.42 6.43
C MET A 403 4.37 -4.23 6.64
N TYR A 404 5.50 -3.76 6.12
CA TYR A 404 6.77 -4.49 6.08
C TYR A 404 7.90 -3.80 6.86
N ASP A 405 7.73 -3.63 8.17
CA ASP A 405 8.72 -2.97 9.04
C ASP A 405 9.44 -3.90 10.03
N THR A 406 9.49 -5.19 9.70
CA THR A 406 10.18 -6.19 10.51
C THR A 406 11.56 -6.49 9.93
N LEU A 407 12.56 -6.56 10.81
CA LEU A 407 13.94 -6.92 10.46
C LEU A 407 14.26 -8.29 11.07
N CYS A 408 14.43 -9.33 10.24
CA CYS A 408 14.68 -10.69 10.74
C CYS A 408 16.11 -10.88 11.29
N LEU A 409 17.06 -10.07 10.82
CA LEU A 409 18.43 -10.01 11.31
C LEU A 409 18.57 -8.84 12.28
N SER A 410 19.26 -9.03 13.40
CA SER A 410 19.49 -7.90 14.31
C SER A 410 20.32 -6.80 13.64
N TRP A 411 20.01 -5.54 13.95
CA TRP A 411 20.80 -4.40 13.44
C TRP A 411 22.29 -4.52 13.80
N GLN A 412 22.60 -5.01 15.01
CA GLN A 412 23.98 -5.25 15.45
C GLN A 412 24.69 -6.24 14.53
N TYR A 413 24.05 -7.38 14.21
CA TYR A 413 24.60 -8.37 13.28
C TYR A 413 24.89 -7.76 11.91
N ILE A 414 23.94 -6.97 11.36
CA ILE A 414 24.14 -6.31 10.06
C ILE A 414 25.33 -5.33 10.13
N LYS A 415 25.45 -4.54 11.20
CA LYS A 415 26.59 -3.63 11.40
C LYS A 415 27.92 -4.35 11.54
N ASP A 416 27.96 -5.49 12.23
CA ASP A 416 29.17 -6.28 12.38
C ASP A 416 29.60 -6.89 11.05
N ARG A 417 28.63 -7.33 10.23
CA ARG A 417 28.86 -7.94 8.92
C ARG A 417 29.18 -6.93 7.82
N VAL A 418 28.51 -5.78 7.87
CA VAL A 418 28.65 -4.67 6.92
C VAL A 418 28.78 -3.36 7.72
N PRO A 419 30.00 -2.99 8.16
CA PRO A 419 30.23 -1.80 8.99
C PRO A 419 29.78 -0.48 8.38
N GLU A 420 29.64 -0.40 7.05
CA GLU A 420 29.17 0.78 6.33
C GLU A 420 27.63 0.87 6.20
N ALA A 421 26.89 -0.13 6.69
CA ALA A 421 25.43 -0.13 6.62
C ALA A 421 24.85 1.09 7.35
N VAL A 422 23.96 1.79 6.66
CA VAL A 422 23.16 2.92 7.18
C VAL A 422 21.70 2.55 7.36
N ASP A 423 21.22 1.54 6.63
CA ASP A 423 19.86 0.98 6.78
C ASP A 423 19.78 -0.44 6.22
N ALA A 424 18.69 -1.16 6.48
CA ALA A 424 18.47 -2.49 5.93
C ALA A 424 16.98 -2.89 5.83
N PHE A 425 16.70 -3.90 5.02
CA PHE A 425 15.38 -4.54 4.88
C PHE A 425 15.57 -6.04 4.75
N THR A 426 14.59 -6.82 5.21
CA THR A 426 14.62 -8.28 5.11
C THR A 426 13.27 -8.81 4.66
N SER A 427 13.27 -9.83 3.82
CA SER A 427 12.05 -10.42 3.28
C SER A 427 11.21 -11.10 4.37
N PRO A 428 9.88 -11.19 4.16
CA PRO A 428 9.00 -11.98 5.02
C PRO A 428 9.41 -13.46 5.10
N ASN A 429 9.86 -14.04 3.98
CA ASN A 429 10.35 -15.43 3.91
C ASN A 429 11.74 -15.63 4.54
N ARG A 430 12.40 -14.54 4.98
CA ARG A 430 13.70 -14.55 5.67
C ARG A 430 14.83 -15.20 4.87
N ASP A 431 14.75 -15.09 3.56
CA ASP A 431 15.67 -15.63 2.55
C ASP A 431 16.45 -14.53 1.81
N MET A 432 16.07 -13.26 2.00
CA MET A 432 16.64 -12.10 1.31
C MET A 432 16.86 -10.92 2.27
N ALA A 433 17.99 -10.24 2.12
CA ALA A 433 18.29 -8.98 2.80
C ALA A 433 18.80 -7.92 1.83
N LEU A 434 18.32 -6.69 2.02
CA LEU A 434 18.83 -5.50 1.39
C LEU A 434 19.61 -4.69 2.43
N VAL A 435 20.90 -4.48 2.22
CA VAL A 435 21.74 -3.65 3.09
C VAL A 435 22.10 -2.37 2.37
N VAL A 436 21.62 -1.25 2.88
CA VAL A 436 21.84 0.08 2.30
C VAL A 436 23.09 0.69 2.92
N THR A 437 24.00 1.17 2.07
CA THR A 437 25.16 1.98 2.45
C THR A 437 25.00 3.38 1.85
N LYS A 438 25.96 4.29 2.07
CA LYS A 438 25.91 5.64 1.49
C LYS A 438 26.00 5.67 -0.04
N THR A 439 26.57 4.63 -0.64
CA THR A 439 26.91 4.61 -2.08
C THR A 439 26.45 3.36 -2.79
N LYS A 440 25.95 2.35 -2.07
CA LYS A 440 25.55 1.06 -2.64
C LYS A 440 24.37 0.45 -1.90
N LEU A 441 23.54 -0.27 -2.65
CA LEU A 441 22.56 -1.23 -2.16
C LEU A 441 23.14 -2.63 -2.37
N LEU A 442 23.33 -3.37 -1.28
CA LEU A 442 23.86 -4.74 -1.31
C LEU A 442 22.71 -5.73 -1.14
N VAL A 443 22.57 -6.65 -2.08
CA VAL A 443 21.53 -7.68 -2.05
C VAL A 443 22.15 -8.99 -1.58
N TYR A 444 21.67 -9.56 -0.50
CA TYR A 444 22.14 -10.83 0.06
C TYR A 444 21.02 -11.85 0.09
N SER A 445 21.38 -13.12 -0.07
CA SER A 445 20.56 -14.22 0.43
C SER A 445 20.80 -14.43 1.93
N ILE A 446 19.79 -14.93 2.62
CA ILE A 446 19.86 -15.35 4.01
C ILE A 446 19.73 -16.88 4.05
N THR A 447 20.66 -17.54 4.73
CA THR A 447 20.64 -18.98 4.98
C THR A 447 20.91 -19.22 6.45
N ASP A 448 20.12 -20.09 7.10
CA ASP A 448 20.23 -20.39 8.53
C ASP A 448 20.24 -19.14 9.43
N GLY A 449 19.47 -18.11 9.04
CA GLY A 449 19.39 -16.83 9.76
C GLY A 449 20.64 -15.97 9.66
N GLN A 450 21.49 -16.20 8.65
CA GLN A 450 22.72 -15.45 8.42
C GLN A 450 22.83 -14.98 6.96
N LEU A 451 23.40 -13.79 6.77
CA LEU A 451 23.81 -13.33 5.43
C LEU A 451 24.89 -14.25 4.86
N VAL A 452 24.69 -14.69 3.62
CA VAL A 452 25.72 -15.43 2.87
C VAL A 452 27.02 -14.61 2.72
N SER A 453 28.12 -15.28 2.38
CA SER A 453 29.47 -14.69 2.41
C SER A 453 29.68 -13.50 1.45
N GLU A 454 29.06 -13.52 0.27
CA GLU A 454 29.13 -12.43 -0.69
C GLU A 454 27.71 -12.01 -1.09
N PRO A 455 27.45 -10.72 -1.31
CA PRO A 455 26.16 -10.28 -1.83
C PRO A 455 25.97 -10.80 -3.25
N LEU A 456 24.72 -11.17 -3.57
CA LEU A 456 24.29 -11.58 -4.90
C LEU A 456 24.35 -10.43 -5.91
N ALA A 457 24.13 -9.19 -5.46
CA ALA A 457 24.28 -7.99 -6.28
C ALA A 457 24.76 -6.79 -5.46
N LYS A 458 25.43 -5.87 -6.15
CA LYS A 458 25.91 -4.59 -5.63
C LYS A 458 25.44 -3.48 -6.58
N ILE A 459 24.44 -2.72 -6.19
CA ILE A 459 23.83 -1.68 -7.03
C ILE A 459 24.33 -0.34 -6.54
N ASP A 460 24.89 0.49 -7.42
CA ASP A 460 25.38 1.81 -7.03
C ASP A 460 24.21 2.76 -6.73
N LEU A 461 24.34 3.51 -5.64
CA LEU A 461 23.41 4.54 -5.22
C LEU A 461 24.08 5.91 -5.36
N PRO A 462 23.46 6.85 -6.09
CA PRO A 462 23.99 8.20 -6.18
C PRO A 462 23.95 8.90 -4.82
N ALA A 463 24.80 9.92 -4.65
CA ALA A 463 24.84 10.70 -3.43
C ALA A 463 23.45 11.29 -3.10
N GLY A 464 23.01 11.13 -1.86
CA GLY A 464 21.70 11.60 -1.40
C GLY A 464 20.52 10.72 -1.81
N ALA A 465 20.74 9.56 -2.43
CA ALA A 465 19.68 8.59 -2.65
C ALA A 465 19.12 8.05 -1.33
N SER A 466 17.81 7.84 -1.27
CA SER A 466 17.14 7.24 -0.12
C SER A 466 16.02 6.30 -0.54
N VAL A 467 15.87 5.19 0.18
CA VAL A 467 14.74 4.29 0.01
C VAL A 467 13.48 4.91 0.62
N ILE A 468 12.41 5.01 -0.17
CA ILE A 468 11.11 5.57 0.24
C ILE A 468 10.00 4.51 0.24
N MET A 469 10.28 3.29 -0.25
CA MET A 469 9.29 2.21 -0.32
C MET A 469 10.01 0.86 -0.39
N ALA A 470 9.48 -0.13 0.31
CA ALA A 470 9.87 -1.53 0.19
C ALA A 470 8.62 -2.40 0.35
N GLU A 471 8.07 -2.84 -0.78
CA GLU A 471 6.87 -3.67 -0.83
C GLU A 471 7.25 -5.07 -1.29
N TRP A 472 6.89 -6.08 -0.50
CA TRP A 472 7.35 -7.46 -0.69
C TRP A 472 6.29 -8.34 -1.36
N ALA A 473 6.78 -9.18 -2.26
CA ALA A 473 6.09 -10.32 -2.83
C ALA A 473 6.73 -11.60 -2.31
N THR A 474 5.92 -12.61 -2.02
CA THR A 474 6.40 -13.95 -1.65
C THR A 474 5.78 -15.00 -2.54
N ASP A 475 6.55 -16.05 -2.83
CA ASP A 475 6.11 -17.25 -3.53
C ASP A 475 5.37 -16.91 -4.83
N PHE A 476 4.08 -17.21 -4.89
CA PHE A 476 3.20 -16.94 -6.03
C PHE A 476 3.28 -15.51 -6.57
N TYR A 477 3.51 -14.53 -5.71
CA TYR A 477 3.48 -13.13 -6.12
C TYR A 477 4.75 -12.68 -6.83
N VAL A 478 5.88 -13.39 -6.68
CA VAL A 478 7.18 -12.97 -7.21
C VAL A 478 7.12 -12.85 -8.74
N ASP A 479 6.81 -13.94 -9.43
CA ASP A 479 6.73 -13.94 -10.90
C ASP A 479 5.70 -12.96 -11.45
N ASN A 480 4.59 -12.78 -10.72
CA ASN A 480 3.49 -11.93 -11.16
C ASN A 480 3.80 -10.44 -11.02
N TRP A 481 4.49 -10.05 -9.96
CA TRP A 481 4.93 -8.67 -9.78
C TRP A 481 6.04 -8.30 -10.77
N GLU A 482 6.95 -9.23 -11.04
CA GLU A 482 7.99 -9.07 -12.07
C GLU A 482 7.35 -8.81 -13.45
N LYS A 483 6.39 -9.65 -13.86
CA LYS A 483 5.67 -9.49 -15.13
C LYS A 483 4.88 -8.18 -15.18
N ALA A 484 4.17 -7.83 -14.11
CA ALA A 484 3.40 -6.59 -14.06
C ALA A 484 4.30 -5.35 -14.19
N PHE A 485 5.49 -5.40 -13.59
CA PHE A 485 6.44 -4.30 -13.68
C PHE A 485 7.06 -4.19 -15.08
N LEU A 486 7.42 -5.31 -15.71
CA LEU A 486 7.85 -5.37 -17.12
C LEU A 486 6.77 -4.83 -18.07
N ALA A 487 5.51 -5.23 -17.88
CA ALA A 487 4.38 -4.74 -18.66
C ALA A 487 4.18 -3.22 -18.52
N ASN A 488 4.54 -2.65 -17.36
CA ASN A 488 4.57 -1.21 -17.12
C ASN A 488 5.84 -0.51 -17.67
N GLY A 489 6.62 -1.18 -18.51
CA GLY A 489 7.79 -0.59 -19.18
C GLY A 489 9.06 -0.57 -18.32
N ALA A 490 9.15 -1.42 -17.29
CA ALA A 490 10.42 -1.65 -16.63
C ALA A 490 11.42 -2.34 -17.56
N GLU A 491 12.70 -2.00 -17.41
CA GLU A 491 13.79 -2.53 -18.22
C GLU A 491 14.74 -3.32 -17.33
N VAL A 492 15.39 -4.34 -17.90
CA VAL A 492 16.48 -5.05 -17.22
C VAL A 492 17.65 -4.09 -17.04
N MET A 493 18.15 -3.97 -15.82
CA MET A 493 19.34 -3.20 -15.53
C MET A 493 20.55 -3.93 -16.13
N GLU A 494 21.21 -3.31 -17.11
CA GLU A 494 22.45 -3.85 -17.67
C GLU A 494 23.57 -3.73 -16.63
N ASP A 495 24.41 -4.78 -16.52
CA ASP A 495 25.61 -4.77 -15.69
C ASP A 495 26.61 -3.77 -16.30
N GLU A 496 26.79 -2.59 -15.69
CA GLU A 496 27.88 -1.66 -16.00
C GLU A 496 29.19 -2.01 -15.26
#